data_AF-A0A924ECL5-F1
#
_entry.id   AF-A0A924ECL5-F1
#
_cell.length_a   1.000
_cell.length_b   1.000
_cell.length_c   1.000
_cell.angle_alpha   90.00
_cell.angle_beta   90.00
_cell.angle_gamma   90.00
#
_symmetry.space_group_name_H-M   'P 1'
#
loop_
_entity.id
_entity.type
_entity.pdbx_description
1 polymer ?
#
loop_
_entity_poly.entity_id
_entity_poly.type
_entity_poly.pdbx_seq_one_letter_code
_entity_poly.pdbx_strand_id
1 'polypeptide(L)'
;MKNTLNGTTPEPVTPENAAENNLTLSANVQTTTDLTDVTGLPTTNGEFLSAVFQGLTDPLRPFVLGFGGKPKDRKAWGGEAWRADKSHTDNAALNWYFSLAAYQPDDEGYHRREKDCAAVYGVMLDDLGTKALPLDRLDACPPSYVIETSEGNFQAGYLFTEPVTEFESIKDLNQSMVEAGLCDPGAKSPTTRYGRLPFASNGKSEPAFQCKLTQ
;
A
#
# COMPACT_ATOMS: atom_id res chain seq x y z
N MET A 1 -18.41 51.29 70.18
CA MET A 1 -17.07 50.93 70.66
C MET A 1 -17.01 49.41 70.83
N LYS A 2 -16.12 48.77 70.06
CA LYS A 2 -15.44 47.45 70.24
C LYS A 2 -16.30 46.19 70.48
N ASN A 3 -16.43 45.32 69.46
CA ASN A 3 -15.66 44.06 69.22
C ASN A 3 -16.16 42.90 70.13
N THR A 4 -16.41 41.66 69.66
CA THR A 4 -15.61 40.86 68.71
C THR A 4 -16.47 39.75 68.06
N LEU A 5 -16.12 39.39 66.82
CA LEU A 5 -16.62 38.30 65.99
C LEU A 5 -16.09 36.91 66.41
N ASN A 6 -16.84 35.85 66.08
CA ASN A 6 -16.45 34.57 65.46
C ASN A 6 -17.78 33.84 65.11
N GLY A 7 -18.15 33.59 63.84
CA GLY A 7 -17.76 32.43 63.02
C GLY A 7 -18.38 31.15 63.60
N THR A 8 -19.23 30.34 62.94
CA THR A 8 -19.13 29.79 61.58
C THR A 8 -20.44 29.05 61.20
N THR A 9 -20.94 29.32 60.00
CA THR A 9 -21.80 28.61 59.00
C THR A 9 -22.88 27.56 59.39
N PRO A 10 -24.11 27.64 58.81
CA PRO A 10 -25.15 26.60 58.87
C PRO A 10 -25.00 25.52 57.76
N GLU A 11 -25.41 24.28 58.06
CA GLU A 11 -25.49 23.18 57.10
C GLU A 11 -26.64 23.36 56.07
N PRO A 12 -26.41 23.09 54.77
CA PRO A 12 -27.47 23.09 53.77
C PRO A 12 -28.02 21.68 53.49
N VAL A 13 -29.34 21.62 53.34
CA VAL A 13 -30.12 20.50 52.78
C VAL A 13 -29.73 20.28 51.32
N THR A 14 -29.43 19.04 50.92
CA THR A 14 -29.23 18.64 49.52
C THR A 14 -30.35 17.71 49.00
N PRO A 15 -30.67 17.79 47.70
CA PRO A 15 -31.86 17.17 47.12
C PRO A 15 -31.58 15.83 46.39
N GLU A 16 -32.71 15.23 46.02
CA GLU A 16 -33.02 14.04 45.22
C GLU A 16 -32.26 13.87 43.88
N ASN A 17 -32.17 12.60 43.43
CA ASN A 17 -31.77 12.04 42.12
C ASN A 17 -30.30 11.63 41.90
N ALA A 18 -30.09 10.32 41.73
CA ALA A 18 -29.78 9.71 40.43
C ALA A 18 -29.72 8.18 40.55
N ALA A 19 -30.51 7.49 39.73
CA ALA A 19 -30.45 6.05 39.55
C ALA A 19 -29.11 5.65 38.93
N GLU A 20 -28.35 4.79 39.61
CA GLU A 20 -27.16 4.15 39.06
C GLU A 20 -27.59 3.09 38.05
N ASN A 21 -27.50 3.43 36.77
CA ASN A 21 -27.62 2.51 35.66
C ASN A 21 -26.42 1.54 35.66
N ASN A 22 -26.66 0.31 36.12
CA ASN A 22 -25.80 -0.83 35.86
C ASN A 22 -25.80 -1.14 34.34
N LEU A 23 -24.91 -0.51 33.57
CA LEU A 23 -24.55 -0.99 32.24
C LEU A 23 -23.60 -2.19 32.39
N THR A 24 -24.19 -3.36 32.40
CA THR A 24 -23.51 -4.64 32.14
C THR A 24 -22.86 -4.55 30.77
N LEU A 25 -21.52 -4.51 30.72
CA LEU A 25 -20.73 -4.65 29.50
C LEU A 25 -20.96 -6.05 28.94
N SER A 26 -21.90 -6.17 27.99
CA SER A 26 -22.06 -7.37 27.18
C SER A 26 -20.73 -7.65 26.50
N ALA A 27 -20.19 -8.84 26.77
CA ALA A 27 -18.98 -9.34 26.16
C ALA A 27 -19.08 -9.18 24.63
N ASN A 28 -18.17 -8.40 24.06
CA ASN A 28 -17.97 -8.34 22.62
C ASN A 28 -17.64 -9.76 22.15
N VAL A 29 -18.61 -10.37 21.46
CA VAL A 29 -18.39 -11.54 20.63
C VAL A 29 -17.32 -11.14 19.63
N GLN A 30 -16.11 -11.68 19.80
CA GLN A 30 -15.11 -11.67 18.74
C GLN A 30 -15.69 -12.49 17.60
N THR A 31 -16.27 -11.80 16.62
CA THR A 31 -16.55 -12.38 15.32
C THR A 31 -15.19 -12.69 14.70
N THR A 32 -14.76 -13.93 14.84
CA THR A 32 -13.65 -14.49 14.07
C THR A 32 -14.08 -14.46 12.62
N THR A 33 -13.58 -13.49 11.86
CA THR A 33 -13.68 -13.55 10.41
C THR A 33 -12.84 -14.75 9.97
N ASP A 34 -13.50 -15.81 9.51
CA ASP A 34 -12.85 -16.95 8.87
C ASP A 34 -12.11 -16.44 7.63
N LEU A 35 -10.81 -16.14 7.79
CA LEU A 35 -9.88 -16.03 6.67
C LEU A 35 -9.64 -17.46 6.19
N THR A 36 -10.43 -17.86 5.20
CA THR A 36 -10.30 -19.12 4.49
C THR A 36 -8.88 -19.30 3.96
N ASP A 37 -8.29 -20.44 4.30
CA ASP A 37 -7.13 -21.11 3.73
C ASP A 37 -5.92 -20.26 3.34
N VAL A 38 -4.83 -20.49 4.07
CA VAL A 38 -3.47 -20.05 3.76
C VAL A 38 -3.07 -20.57 2.37
N THR A 39 -3.39 -19.84 1.30
CA THR A 39 -2.59 -19.93 0.08
C THR A 39 -1.21 -19.43 0.46
N GLY A 40 -0.20 -20.29 0.31
CA GLY A 40 1.19 -19.91 0.57
C GLY A 40 1.57 -18.63 -0.16
N LEU A 41 2.62 -17.95 0.32
CA LEU A 41 3.14 -16.76 -0.37
C LEU A 41 3.34 -17.08 -1.86
N PRO A 42 2.96 -16.16 -2.77
CA PRO A 42 3.24 -16.29 -4.20
C PRO A 42 4.68 -16.73 -4.44
N THR A 43 4.88 -17.62 -5.41
CA THR A 43 6.20 -18.15 -5.81
C THR A 43 6.62 -17.68 -7.20
N THR A 44 5.70 -17.03 -7.93
CA THR A 44 5.94 -16.46 -9.26
C THR A 44 5.38 -15.04 -9.38
N ASN A 45 5.87 -14.27 -10.36
CA ASN A 45 5.33 -12.94 -10.63
C ASN A 45 3.85 -13.00 -11.08
N GLY A 46 3.47 -14.08 -11.78
CA GLY A 46 2.08 -14.30 -12.18
C GLY A 46 1.16 -14.48 -10.98
N GLU A 47 1.52 -15.36 -10.04
CA GLU A 47 0.77 -15.56 -8.79
C GLU A 47 0.68 -14.28 -7.97
N PHE A 48 1.78 -13.53 -7.85
CA PHE A 48 1.80 -12.26 -7.14
C PHE A 48 0.85 -11.24 -7.77
N LEU A 49 0.89 -11.07 -9.10
CA LEU A 49 -0.01 -10.16 -9.80
C LEU A 49 -1.48 -10.59 -9.67
N SER A 50 -1.78 -11.88 -9.77
CA SER A 50 -3.13 -12.40 -9.55
C SER A 50 -3.65 -12.13 -8.13
N ALA A 51 -2.78 -12.22 -7.12
CA ALA A 51 -3.13 -11.86 -5.74
C ALA A 51 -3.36 -10.35 -5.57
N VAL A 52 -2.50 -9.50 -6.13
CA VAL A 52 -2.63 -8.02 -6.06
C VAL A 52 -3.89 -7.53 -6.77
N PHE A 53 -4.22 -8.10 -7.93
CA PHE A 53 -5.34 -7.69 -8.77
C PHE A 53 -6.55 -8.63 -8.64
N GLN A 54 -6.79 -9.14 -7.43
CA GLN A 54 -8.00 -9.88 -7.14
C GLN A 54 -9.23 -9.02 -7.47
N GLY A 55 -10.20 -9.61 -8.18
CA GLY A 55 -11.40 -8.88 -8.61
C GLY A 55 -11.20 -7.94 -9.80
N LEU A 56 -10.04 -7.93 -10.46
CA LEU A 56 -9.85 -7.18 -11.71
C LEU A 56 -10.86 -7.60 -12.77
N THR A 57 -11.65 -6.64 -13.24
CA THR A 57 -12.68 -6.84 -14.26
C THR A 57 -12.28 -6.26 -15.62
N ASP A 58 -12.84 -6.83 -16.68
CA ASP A 58 -12.69 -6.28 -18.03
C ASP A 58 -13.45 -4.95 -18.17
N PRO A 59 -12.88 -3.96 -18.89
CA PRO A 59 -11.66 -4.03 -19.68
C PRO A 59 -10.39 -3.55 -18.94
N LEU A 60 -10.41 -3.35 -17.62
CA LEU A 60 -9.28 -2.72 -16.92
C LEU A 60 -8.03 -3.59 -16.92
N ARG A 61 -6.86 -2.99 -17.14
CA ARG A 61 -5.58 -3.71 -17.11
C ARG A 61 -4.50 -2.93 -16.39
N PRO A 62 -3.79 -3.52 -15.39
CA PRO A 62 -2.52 -2.99 -14.93
C PRO A 62 -1.45 -3.22 -16.00
N PHE A 63 -0.30 -2.58 -15.84
CA PHE A 63 0.82 -2.72 -16.77
C PHE A 63 1.97 -3.48 -16.14
N VAL A 64 2.66 -4.28 -16.96
CA VAL A 64 3.94 -4.89 -16.62
C VAL A 64 5.02 -4.46 -17.61
N LEU A 65 6.28 -4.49 -17.19
CA LEU A 65 7.42 -4.17 -18.04
C LEU A 65 8.62 -5.06 -17.73
N GLY A 66 9.00 -5.89 -18.71
CA GLY A 66 10.15 -6.78 -18.67
C GLY A 66 11.29 -6.33 -19.57
N PHE A 67 12.54 -6.34 -19.07
CA PHE A 67 13.73 -6.13 -19.92
C PHE A 67 15.05 -6.55 -19.26
N GLY A 68 16.04 -6.93 -20.07
CA GLY A 68 17.41 -7.23 -19.60
C GLY A 68 18.30 -5.99 -19.50
N GLY A 69 19.45 -6.13 -18.84
CA GLY A 69 20.45 -5.07 -18.71
C GLY A 69 20.13 -4.04 -17.61
N LYS A 70 20.77 -2.87 -17.66
CA LYS A 70 20.68 -1.85 -16.60
C LYS A 70 19.48 -0.93 -16.83
N PRO A 71 18.60 -0.72 -15.85
CA PRO A 71 17.45 0.20 -15.98
C PRO A 71 17.81 1.61 -16.46
N LYS A 72 18.96 2.14 -16.05
CA LYS A 72 19.41 3.48 -16.43
C LYS A 72 19.70 3.66 -17.92
N ASP A 73 19.95 2.56 -18.65
CA ASP A 73 20.27 2.59 -20.08
C ASP A 73 19.01 2.48 -20.95
N ARG A 74 17.84 2.22 -20.34
CA ARG A 74 16.56 2.04 -21.04
C ARG A 74 15.89 3.38 -21.34
N LYS A 75 15.51 3.58 -22.62
CA LYS A 75 14.83 4.79 -23.09
C LYS A 75 13.30 4.75 -22.98
N ALA A 76 12.67 3.57 -23.10
CA ALA A 76 11.22 3.45 -23.21
C ALA A 76 10.59 2.68 -22.04
N TRP A 77 9.67 3.32 -21.32
CA TRP A 77 9.00 2.76 -20.12
C TRP A 77 7.49 2.57 -20.33
N GLY A 78 7.07 2.23 -21.55
CA GLY A 78 5.66 1.99 -21.90
C GLY A 78 5.09 0.79 -21.15
N GLY A 79 5.72 -0.39 -21.32
CA GLY A 79 5.22 -1.66 -20.79
C GLY A 79 4.09 -2.23 -21.65
N GLU A 80 3.44 -3.27 -21.14
CA GLU A 80 2.32 -3.96 -21.76
C GLU A 80 1.17 -4.13 -20.75
N ALA A 81 -0.06 -4.11 -21.25
CA ALA A 81 -1.25 -4.38 -20.45
C ALA A 81 -1.25 -5.86 -20.00
N TRP A 82 -1.15 -6.08 -18.70
CA TRP A 82 -1.06 -7.41 -18.11
C TRP A 82 -2.40 -8.13 -18.13
N ARG A 83 -2.36 -9.41 -18.52
CA ARG A 83 -3.49 -10.34 -18.51
C ARG A 83 -3.06 -11.63 -17.85
N ALA A 84 -3.79 -12.07 -16.82
CA ALA A 84 -3.45 -13.25 -16.04
C ALA A 84 -3.23 -14.51 -16.91
N ASP A 85 -3.97 -14.64 -18.02
CA ASP A 85 -3.96 -15.80 -18.91
C ASP A 85 -3.02 -15.65 -20.13
N LYS A 86 -2.46 -14.45 -20.38
CA LYS A 86 -1.72 -14.16 -21.64
C LYS A 86 -0.37 -13.49 -21.46
N SER A 87 -0.13 -12.82 -20.34
CA SER A 87 1.13 -12.12 -20.09
C SER A 87 2.15 -13.04 -19.45
N HIS A 88 3.39 -12.98 -19.93
CA HIS A 88 4.50 -13.80 -19.42
C HIS A 88 5.46 -12.93 -18.62
N THR A 89 5.54 -13.17 -17.31
CA THR A 89 6.39 -12.42 -16.35
C THR A 89 7.37 -13.33 -15.60
N ASP A 90 7.60 -14.54 -16.12
CA ASP A 90 8.30 -15.66 -15.48
C ASP A 90 9.82 -15.69 -15.73
N ASN A 91 10.32 -14.96 -16.73
CA ASN A 91 11.76 -14.91 -16.99
C ASN A 91 12.51 -14.15 -15.88
N ALA A 92 13.04 -14.91 -14.92
CA ALA A 92 13.78 -14.39 -13.76
C ALA A 92 15.08 -13.66 -14.11
N ALA A 93 15.60 -13.76 -15.34
CA ALA A 93 16.79 -13.02 -15.76
C ALA A 93 16.50 -11.56 -16.10
N LEU A 94 15.23 -11.16 -16.24
CA LEU A 94 14.84 -9.82 -16.60
C LEU A 94 14.55 -8.95 -15.38
N ASN A 95 14.76 -7.65 -15.54
CA ASN A 95 14.05 -6.68 -14.73
C ASN A 95 12.56 -6.85 -15.01
N TRP A 96 11.75 -6.86 -13.96
CA TRP A 96 10.30 -6.85 -14.06
C TRP A 96 9.73 -5.76 -13.16
N TYR A 97 8.75 -5.04 -13.71
CA TYR A 97 8.01 -3.98 -13.03
C TYR A 97 6.52 -4.13 -13.27
N PHE A 98 5.71 -3.57 -12.38
CA PHE A 98 4.25 -3.53 -12.50
C PHE A 98 3.67 -2.21 -11.99
N SER A 99 2.48 -1.82 -12.46
CA SER A 99 1.74 -0.67 -11.91
C SER A 99 0.65 -1.13 -10.94
N LEU A 100 0.41 -0.38 -9.86
CA LEU A 100 -0.76 -0.57 -8.98
C LEU A 100 -2.04 0.06 -9.54
N ALA A 101 -1.89 0.96 -10.52
CA ALA A 101 -3.01 1.50 -11.30
C ALA A 101 -3.39 0.53 -12.43
N ALA A 102 -4.69 0.52 -12.74
CA ALA A 102 -5.27 -0.15 -13.90
C ALA A 102 -5.86 0.87 -14.87
N TYR A 103 -5.74 0.58 -16.16
CA TYR A 103 -6.04 1.49 -17.25
C TYR A 103 -7.13 0.92 -18.14
N GLN A 104 -7.98 1.79 -18.65
CA GLN A 104 -8.91 1.47 -19.71
C GLN A 104 -8.24 1.64 -21.09
N PRO A 105 -8.63 0.86 -22.10
CA PRO A 105 -8.16 1.09 -23.45
C PRO A 105 -8.84 2.33 -24.08
N ASP A 106 -8.17 2.96 -25.03
CA ASP A 106 -8.76 3.89 -25.99
C ASP A 106 -8.74 3.28 -27.40
N ASP A 107 -9.03 4.09 -28.43
CA ASP A 107 -9.04 3.65 -29.84
C ASP A 107 -7.67 3.16 -30.34
N GLU A 108 -6.57 3.56 -29.69
CA GLU A 108 -5.20 3.12 -29.99
C GLU A 108 -4.77 1.90 -29.14
N GLY A 109 -5.60 1.51 -28.17
CA GLY A 109 -5.40 0.36 -27.30
C GLY A 109 -5.06 0.77 -25.86
N TYR A 110 -4.28 -0.06 -25.18
CA TYR A 110 -3.92 0.20 -23.79
C TYR A 110 -2.71 1.11 -23.69
N HIS A 111 -2.82 2.13 -22.84
CA HIS A 111 -1.72 3.03 -22.53
C HIS A 111 -1.61 3.31 -21.04
N ARG A 112 -0.36 3.36 -20.56
CA ARG A 112 -0.04 3.70 -19.18
C ARG A 112 0.16 5.22 -19.04
N ARG A 113 -0.94 5.97 -19.05
CA ARG A 113 -0.96 7.44 -18.91
C ARG A 113 -1.97 7.83 -17.84
N GLU A 114 -1.74 8.93 -17.14
CA GLU A 114 -2.66 9.40 -16.09
C GLU A 114 -4.09 9.58 -16.61
N LYS A 115 -4.26 10.09 -17.84
CA LYS A 115 -5.57 10.28 -18.47
C LYS A 115 -6.36 8.99 -18.74
N ASP A 116 -5.69 7.84 -18.80
CA ASP A 116 -6.33 6.53 -19.05
C ASP A 116 -6.41 5.68 -17.78
N CYS A 117 -5.88 6.19 -16.65
CA CYS A 117 -6.00 5.55 -15.36
C CYS A 117 -7.48 5.52 -14.97
N ALA A 118 -7.99 4.35 -14.62
CA ALA A 118 -9.39 4.13 -14.29
C ALA A 118 -9.59 3.69 -12.84
N ALA A 119 -8.61 2.99 -12.26
CA ALA A 119 -8.65 2.56 -10.87
C ALA A 119 -7.25 2.36 -10.29
N VAL A 120 -7.08 2.50 -8.98
CA VAL A 120 -5.84 2.25 -8.25
C VAL A 120 -6.09 1.19 -7.18
N TYR A 121 -5.30 0.12 -7.19
CA TYR A 121 -5.46 -1.04 -6.30
C TYR A 121 -4.67 -0.91 -4.99
N GLY A 122 -3.77 0.06 -4.90
CA GLY A 122 -2.99 0.31 -3.71
C GLY A 122 -1.98 1.43 -3.88
N VAL A 123 -1.24 1.70 -2.81
CA VAL A 123 -0.09 2.61 -2.81
C VAL A 123 1.18 1.86 -2.44
N MET A 124 2.33 2.41 -2.83
CA MET A 124 3.63 1.79 -2.60
C MET A 124 4.59 2.79 -1.96
N LEU A 125 5.23 2.36 -0.88
CA LEU A 125 6.41 3.00 -0.30
C LEU A 125 7.66 2.46 -0.99
N ASP A 126 8.58 3.36 -1.32
CA ASP A 126 9.80 3.07 -2.09
C ASP A 126 11.04 3.39 -1.25
N ASP A 127 12.17 2.76 -1.57
CA ASP A 127 13.47 2.96 -0.92
C ASP A 127 13.51 2.77 0.62
N LEU A 128 12.68 1.86 1.14
CA LEU A 128 12.67 1.47 2.56
C LEU A 128 13.93 0.69 2.94
N GLY A 129 14.35 0.74 4.21
CA GLY A 129 15.55 0.08 4.71
C GLY A 129 16.86 0.83 4.41
N THR A 130 16.82 1.84 3.54
CA THR A 130 17.94 2.76 3.30
C THR A 130 17.58 4.19 3.73
N LYS A 131 17.52 5.15 2.80
CA LYS A 131 17.35 6.58 3.08
C LYS A 131 15.95 6.95 3.57
N ALA A 132 14.95 6.09 3.39
CA ALA A 132 13.54 6.45 3.50
C ALA A 132 12.76 5.80 4.66
N LEU A 133 13.42 5.08 5.61
CA LEU A 133 12.98 4.66 6.97
C LEU A 133 13.40 3.22 7.32
N PRO A 134 13.60 2.89 8.61
CA PRO A 134 13.77 1.50 9.05
C PRO A 134 12.46 0.70 8.90
N LEU A 135 12.55 -0.60 8.62
CA LEU A 135 11.38 -1.45 8.37
C LEU A 135 10.46 -1.62 9.59
N ASP A 136 11.00 -1.50 10.81
CA ASP A 136 10.23 -1.60 12.05
C ASP A 136 9.11 -0.55 12.17
N ARG A 137 9.24 0.57 11.46
CA ARG A 137 8.18 1.60 11.38
C ARG A 137 6.90 1.09 10.74
N LEU A 138 6.99 0.03 9.94
CA LEU A 138 5.85 -0.62 9.30
C LEU A 138 5.02 -1.44 10.30
N ASP A 139 5.55 -1.78 11.48
CA ASP A 139 4.82 -2.59 12.47
C ASP A 139 3.54 -1.90 12.97
N ALA A 140 3.51 -0.56 12.95
CA ALA A 140 2.33 0.23 13.31
C ALA A 140 1.18 0.12 12.30
N CYS A 141 1.51 -0.20 11.04
CA CYS A 141 0.55 -0.44 9.97
C CYS A 141 1.18 -1.44 8.99
N PRO A 142 1.02 -2.76 9.24
CA PRO A 142 1.68 -3.78 8.43
C PRO A 142 1.26 -3.69 6.96
N PRO A 143 2.21 -3.75 6.02
CA PRO A 143 1.91 -3.70 4.59
C PRO A 143 1.27 -5.01 4.13
N SER A 144 0.57 -4.93 3.00
CA SER A 144 0.00 -6.10 2.32
C SER A 144 1.07 -7.01 1.73
N TYR A 145 2.20 -6.44 1.32
CA TYR A 145 3.37 -7.18 0.86
C TYR A 145 4.66 -6.36 1.03
N VAL A 146 5.81 -7.04 1.11
CA VAL A 146 7.14 -6.41 1.11
C VAL A 146 8.07 -7.10 0.14
N ILE A 147 8.70 -6.31 -0.74
CA ILE A 147 9.64 -6.77 -1.76
C ILE A 147 11.04 -6.24 -1.44
N GLU A 148 12.00 -7.13 -1.21
CA GLU A 148 13.42 -6.76 -1.17
C GLU A 148 13.88 -6.54 -2.63
N THR A 149 14.28 -5.33 -2.99
CA THR A 149 14.66 -4.97 -4.37
C THR A 149 16.17 -4.93 -4.59
N SER A 150 16.94 -4.70 -3.53
CA SER A 150 18.37 -4.95 -3.42
C SER A 150 18.71 -5.23 -1.95
N GLU A 151 19.94 -5.65 -1.65
CA GLU A 151 20.37 -5.92 -0.28
C GLU A 151 20.06 -4.75 0.66
N GLY A 152 19.16 -4.99 1.63
CA GLY A 152 18.73 -3.99 2.62
C GLY A 152 17.84 -2.87 2.09
N ASN A 153 17.32 -2.95 0.85
CA ASN A 153 16.41 -1.96 0.27
C ASN A 153 15.10 -2.60 -0.18
N PHE A 154 13.98 -2.01 0.21
CA PHE A 154 12.66 -2.62 0.11
C PHE A 154 11.62 -1.68 -0.49
N GLN A 155 10.60 -2.29 -1.08
CA GLN A 155 9.34 -1.66 -1.45
C GLN A 155 8.21 -2.33 -0.65
N ALA A 156 7.32 -1.53 -0.07
CA ALA A 156 6.16 -2.03 0.66
C ALA A 156 4.88 -1.56 -0.02
N GLY A 157 3.93 -2.47 -0.23
CA GLY A 157 2.63 -2.16 -0.81
C GLY A 157 1.51 -2.21 0.21
N TYR A 158 0.60 -1.26 0.14
CA TYR A 158 -0.67 -1.24 0.86
C TYR A 158 -1.79 -1.35 -0.16
N LEU A 159 -2.39 -2.53 -0.24
CA LEU A 159 -3.53 -2.79 -1.12
C LEU A 159 -4.81 -2.27 -0.47
N PHE A 160 -5.67 -1.69 -1.29
CA PHE A 160 -6.99 -1.28 -0.85
C PHE A 160 -7.94 -2.48 -0.88
N THR A 161 -8.91 -2.50 0.03
CA THR A 161 -9.98 -3.50 0.01
C THR A 161 -10.78 -3.45 -1.29
N GLU A 162 -10.96 -2.24 -1.84
CA GLU A 162 -11.63 -1.99 -3.12
C GLU A 162 -10.79 -1.01 -3.95
N PRO A 163 -10.73 -1.17 -5.29
CA PRO A 163 -10.00 -0.23 -6.14
C PRO A 163 -10.56 1.19 -6.04
N VAL A 164 -9.68 2.17 -5.88
CA VAL A 164 -10.06 3.58 -5.74
C VAL A 164 -10.08 4.27 -7.10
N THR A 165 -11.16 5.00 -7.38
CA THR A 165 -11.36 5.78 -8.61
C THR A 165 -11.25 7.29 -8.39
N GLU A 166 -11.26 7.75 -7.14
CA GLU A 166 -11.11 9.16 -6.75
C GLU A 166 -9.61 9.52 -6.69
N PHE A 167 -9.03 9.91 -7.83
CA PHE A 167 -7.57 10.07 -7.94
C PHE A 167 -6.99 11.22 -7.13
N GLU A 168 -7.76 12.25 -6.80
CA GLU A 168 -7.29 13.33 -5.92
C GLU A 168 -7.03 12.80 -4.50
N SER A 169 -7.88 11.92 -3.98
CA SER A 169 -7.61 11.25 -2.68
C SER A 169 -6.35 10.39 -2.71
N ILE A 170 -6.05 9.75 -3.84
CA ILE A 170 -4.80 8.98 -4.02
C ILE A 170 -3.58 9.90 -4.04
N LYS A 171 -3.68 11.07 -4.70
CA LYS A 171 -2.62 12.07 -4.73
C LYS A 171 -2.37 12.66 -3.34
N ASP A 172 -3.43 13.00 -2.61
CA ASP A 172 -3.35 13.54 -1.25
C ASP A 172 -2.74 12.51 -0.28
N LEU A 173 -3.11 11.23 -0.40
CA LEU A 173 -2.51 10.15 0.37
C LEU A 173 -1.01 10.03 0.06
N ASN A 174 -0.63 10.03 -1.21
CA ASN A 174 0.77 9.97 -1.61
C ASN A 174 1.58 11.17 -1.10
N GLN A 175 1.02 12.37 -1.20
CA GLN A 175 1.63 13.59 -0.67
C GLN A 175 1.81 13.51 0.86
N SER A 176 0.81 13.02 1.58
CA SER A 176 0.87 12.81 3.03
C SER A 176 1.97 11.81 3.43
N MET A 177 2.16 10.73 2.65
CA MET A 177 3.24 9.77 2.87
C MET A 177 4.62 10.41 2.64
N VAL A 178 4.78 11.24 1.61
CA VAL A 178 6.02 11.99 1.36
C VAL A 178 6.30 12.98 2.50
N GLU A 179 5.31 13.73 2.95
CA GLU A 179 5.43 14.70 4.05
C GLU A 179 5.77 14.04 5.39
N ALA A 180 5.24 12.85 5.63
CA ALA A 180 5.58 12.01 6.78
C ALA A 180 6.98 11.37 6.67
N GLY A 181 7.70 11.57 5.56
CA GLY A 181 9.01 10.98 5.30
C GLY A 181 8.97 9.49 4.99
N LEU A 182 7.79 8.94 4.62
CA LEU A 182 7.57 7.52 4.32
C LEU A 182 7.89 7.13 2.87
N CYS A 183 7.97 8.10 1.97
CA CYS A 183 8.20 7.88 0.55
C CYS A 183 9.11 8.97 -0.04
N ASP A 184 9.93 8.61 -1.04
CA ASP A 184 10.82 9.55 -1.72
C ASP A 184 10.04 10.74 -2.34
N PRO A 185 10.43 12.00 -2.16
CA PRO A 185 9.70 13.16 -2.72
C PRO A 185 9.63 13.21 -4.27
N GLY A 186 10.52 12.50 -4.96
CA GLY A 186 10.48 12.26 -6.40
C GLY A 186 9.36 11.30 -6.82
N ALA A 187 8.64 10.71 -5.86
CA ALA A 187 7.61 9.72 -6.07
C ALA A 187 6.25 10.25 -6.55
N LYS A 188 6.24 11.16 -7.53
CA LYS A 188 5.13 12.12 -7.72
C LYS A 188 3.84 11.62 -8.38
N SER A 189 3.81 10.44 -9.00
CA SER A 189 2.61 9.98 -9.73
C SER A 189 2.23 8.54 -9.37
N PRO A 190 1.32 8.32 -8.40
CA PRO A 190 0.82 6.98 -8.07
C PRO A 190 0.05 6.33 -9.24
N THR A 191 -0.63 7.14 -10.05
CA THR A 191 -1.40 6.69 -11.24
C THR A 191 -0.52 6.21 -12.39
N THR A 192 0.78 6.47 -12.37
CA THR A 192 1.73 6.01 -13.40
C THR A 192 3.02 5.44 -12.79
N ARG A 193 3.00 5.04 -11.52
CA ARG A 193 4.18 4.48 -10.85
C ARG A 193 4.40 3.04 -11.28
N TYR A 194 5.67 2.69 -11.47
CA TYR A 194 6.11 1.29 -11.51
C TYR A 194 6.70 0.89 -10.16
N GLY A 195 6.27 -0.26 -9.64
CA GLY A 195 6.96 -1.03 -8.61
C GLY A 195 7.77 -2.17 -9.22
N ARG A 196 8.74 -2.71 -8.47
CA ARG A 196 9.46 -3.93 -8.85
C ARG A 196 8.58 -5.15 -8.59
N LEU A 197 8.67 -6.14 -9.47
CA LEU A 197 8.08 -7.45 -9.22
C LEU A 197 9.02 -8.31 -8.33
N PRO A 198 8.47 -9.19 -7.48
CA PRO A 198 9.25 -9.91 -6.47
C PRO A 198 10.16 -11.00 -7.02
N PHE A 199 9.92 -11.53 -8.21
CA PHE A 199 10.75 -12.56 -8.85
C PHE A 199 11.45 -11.98 -10.08
N ALA A 200 12.11 -10.83 -9.88
CA ALA A 200 12.79 -10.06 -10.91
C ALA A 200 14.30 -10.01 -10.65
N SER A 201 15.07 -9.85 -11.73
CA SER A 201 16.49 -9.49 -11.64
C SER A 201 16.67 -7.98 -11.64
N ASN A 202 17.25 -7.43 -10.57
CA ASN A 202 17.62 -6.03 -10.50
C ASN A 202 18.98 -5.82 -11.18
N GLY A 203 18.95 -5.47 -12.47
CA GLY A 203 20.15 -5.21 -13.27
C GLY A 203 20.91 -3.93 -12.95
N LYS A 204 20.65 -3.25 -11.81
CA LYS A 204 21.45 -2.08 -11.37
C LYS A 204 22.85 -2.48 -10.89
N SER A 205 23.01 -3.70 -10.36
CA SER A 205 24.27 -4.27 -9.84
C SER A 205 24.80 -5.40 -10.73
N GLU A 206 26.07 -5.76 -10.51
CA GLU A 206 26.70 -6.96 -11.08
C GLU A 206 27.42 -7.72 -9.94
N PRO A 207 27.02 -8.97 -9.60
CA PRO A 207 25.89 -9.70 -10.15
C PRO A 207 24.54 -8.98 -9.89
N ALA A 208 23.57 -9.24 -10.76
CA ALA A 208 22.23 -8.70 -10.58
C ALA A 208 21.57 -9.30 -9.34
N PHE A 209 20.96 -8.45 -8.52
CA PHE A 209 20.26 -8.89 -7.31
C PHE A 209 18.92 -9.53 -7.68
N GLN A 210 18.62 -10.70 -7.13
CA GLN A 210 17.30 -11.32 -7.27
C GLN A 210 16.36 -10.71 -6.25
N CYS A 211 15.35 -9.98 -6.72
CA CYS A 211 14.28 -9.49 -5.86
C CYS A 211 13.65 -10.65 -5.09
N LYS A 212 13.04 -10.35 -3.94
CA LYS A 212 12.37 -11.37 -3.11
C LYS A 212 11.08 -10.82 -2.54
N LEU A 213 10.03 -11.65 -2.54
CA LEU A 213 8.87 -11.44 -1.68
C LEU A 213 9.27 -11.86 -0.25
N THR A 214 9.18 -10.94 0.70
CA THR A 214 9.61 -11.14 2.09
C THR A 214 8.45 -11.14 3.09
N GLN A 215 7.31 -10.61 2.65
CA GLN A 215 6.01 -10.63 3.33
C GLN A 215 4.92 -10.54 2.25
#